data_AF-A0A537N3Q5-F1
#
_entry.id   AF-A0A537N3Q5-F1
#
_cell.length_a   1.000
_cell.length_b   1.000
_cell.length_c   1.000
_cell.angle_alpha   90.00
_cell.angle_beta   90.00
_cell.angle_gamma   90.00
#
_symmetry.space_group_name_H-M   'P 1'
#
loop_
_entity.id
_entity.type
_entity.pdbx_description
1 polymer ?
#
loop_
_entity_poly.entity_id
_entity_poly.type
_entity_poly.pdbx_seq_one_letter_code
_entity_poly.pdbx_strand_id
1 'polypeptide(L)'
;MKRYVVAHWRGELPLAKSFLVNGLLGFLVLGLGLPGLGQLLPYQAFNYVAVFIWFVWEIWAAVGIVRCVFRTFREPRSTFGPVTIRRGFAAIALFATVAFVVGTLPDLLLLLQ
;
A
#
# COMPACT_ATOMS: atom_id res chain seq x y z
N MET A 1 13.80 13.64 -3.02
CA MET A 1 12.81 12.65 -3.50
C MET A 1 13.39 11.26 -3.81
N LYS A 2 14.47 11.12 -4.61
CA LYS A 2 15.06 9.80 -4.96
C LYS A 2 15.32 8.88 -3.74
N ARG A 3 15.77 9.44 -2.61
CA ARG A 3 16.00 8.67 -1.36
C ARG A 3 14.75 8.01 -0.79
N TYR A 4 13.57 8.63 -0.90
CA TYR A 4 12.35 8.07 -0.31
C TYR A 4 11.83 6.88 -1.10
N VAL A 5 11.72 7.03 -2.42
CA VAL A 5 11.25 5.97 -3.34
C VAL A 5 12.12 4.73 -3.19
N VAL A 6 13.46 4.91 -3.18
CA VAL A 6 14.41 3.81 -2.99
C VAL A 6 14.29 3.19 -1.60
N ALA A 7 14.19 4.00 -0.53
CA ALA A 7 14.04 3.48 0.84
C ALA A 7 12.74 2.70 1.03
N HIS A 8 11.62 3.18 0.46
CA HIS A 8 10.34 2.48 0.48
C HIS A 8 10.44 1.14 -0.24
N TRP A 9 10.97 1.17 -1.47
CA TRP A 9 11.12 -0.03 -2.27
C TRP A 9 12.03 -1.05 -1.59
N ARG A 10 13.10 -0.61 -0.92
CA ARG A 10 14.01 -1.49 -0.16
C ARG A 10 13.44 -1.93 1.19
N GLY A 11 12.28 -1.44 1.61
CA GLY A 11 11.71 -1.73 2.93
C GLY A 11 12.54 -1.16 4.09
N GLU A 12 13.30 -0.09 3.84
CA GLU A 12 14.14 0.60 4.82
C GLU A 12 13.35 1.65 5.63
N LEU A 13 12.08 1.87 5.28
CA LEU A 13 11.22 2.78 6.03
C LEU A 13 10.72 2.13 7.33
N PRO A 14 10.46 2.93 8.38
CA PRO A 14 9.71 2.46 9.52
C PRO A 14 8.36 1.90 9.07
N LEU A 15 7.98 0.71 9.56
CA LEU A 15 6.75 0.04 9.14
C LEU A 15 5.51 0.93 9.32
N ALA A 16 5.40 1.65 10.43
CA ALA A 16 4.31 2.60 10.67
C ALA A 16 4.27 3.70 9.60
N LYS A 17 5.42 4.23 9.21
CA LYS A 17 5.51 5.23 8.15
C LYS A 17 5.13 4.64 6.80
N SER A 18 5.59 3.43 6.49
CA SER A 18 5.23 2.73 5.24
C SER A 18 3.72 2.51 5.16
N PHE A 19 3.11 2.01 6.23
CA PHE A 19 1.68 1.73 6.31
C PHE A 19 0.83 3.00 6.25
N LEU A 20 1.14 4.01 7.06
CA LEU A 20 0.36 5.25 7.11
C LEU A 20 0.49 6.07 5.83
N VAL A 21 1.69 6.20 5.27
CA VAL A 21 1.91 7.05 4.09
C VAL A 21 1.53 6.34 2.79
N ASN A 22 1.95 5.09 2.60
CA ASN A 22 1.72 4.40 1.33
C ASN A 22 0.41 3.61 1.33
N GLY A 23 -0.03 3.11 2.49
CA GLY A 23 -1.34 2.48 2.64
C GLY A 23 -2.43 3.53 2.86
N LEU A 24 -2.57 4.03 4.08
CA LEU A 24 -3.73 4.86 4.44
C LEU A 24 -3.80 6.18 3.66
N LEU A 25 -2.73 6.97 3.65
CA LEU A 25 -2.73 8.27 2.98
C LEU A 25 -2.83 8.12 1.46
N GLY A 26 -2.15 7.11 0.88
CA GLY A 26 -2.28 6.77 -0.53
C GLY A 26 -3.72 6.42 -0.91
N PHE A 27 -4.40 5.60 -0.11
CA PHE A 27 -5.80 5.27 -0.29
C PHE A 27 -6.69 6.52 -0.26
N LEU A 28 -6.50 7.41 0.73
CA LEU A 28 -7.27 8.65 0.84
C LEU A 28 -7.03 9.58 -0.37
N VAL A 29 -5.78 9.70 -0.81
CA VAL A 29 -5.43 10.51 -1.99
C VAL A 29 -6.09 9.97 -3.24
N LEU A 30 -6.10 8.65 -3.45
CA LEU A 30 -6.79 8.06 -4.58
C LEU A 30 -8.31 8.16 -4.48
N GLY A 31 -8.88 7.89 -3.31
CA GLY A 31 -10.32 7.97 -3.07
C GLY A 31 -10.89 9.38 -3.28
N LEU A 32 -10.11 10.42 -2.97
CA LEU A 32 -10.49 11.81 -3.20
C LEU A 32 -10.08 12.32 -4.60
N GLY A 33 -8.97 11.83 -5.15
CA GLY A 33 -8.42 12.30 -6.41
C GLY A 33 -9.07 11.69 -7.64
N LEU A 34 -9.41 10.39 -7.61
CA LEU A 34 -10.02 9.70 -8.75
C LEU A 34 -11.39 10.28 -9.15
N PRO A 35 -12.30 10.64 -8.23
CA PRO A 35 -13.55 11.30 -8.61
C PRO A 35 -13.33 12.62 -9.37
N GLY A 36 -12.29 13.38 -9.00
CA GLY A 36 -11.91 14.60 -9.72
C GLY A 36 -11.42 14.31 -11.14
N LEU A 37 -10.61 13.26 -11.32
CA LEU A 37 -10.19 12.80 -12.64
C LEU A 37 -11.36 12.35 -13.51
N GLY A 38 -12.39 11.75 -12.91
CA GLY A 38 -13.62 11.33 -13.60
C GLY A 38 -14.42 12.48 -14.22
N GLN A 39 -14.21 13.72 -13.79
CA GLN A 39 -14.82 14.91 -14.41
C GLN A 39 -14.15 15.30 -15.74
N LEU A 40 -12.95 14.79 -16.02
CA LEU A 40 -12.13 15.20 -17.16
C LEU A 40 -12.08 14.15 -18.28
N LEU A 41 -12.57 12.94 -18.04
CA LEU A 41 -12.44 11.81 -18.95
C LEU A 41 -13.81 11.17 -19.27
N PRO A 42 -14.00 10.64 -20.50
CA PRO A 42 -15.15 9.79 -20.79
C PRO A 42 -15.18 8.56 -19.87
N TYR A 43 -16.38 8.08 -19.51
CA TYR A 43 -16.60 7.01 -18.52
C TYR A 43 -15.73 5.76 -18.76
N GLN A 44 -15.64 5.26 -19.99
CA GLN A 44 -14.81 4.10 -20.31
C GLN A 44 -13.32 4.37 -20.10
N ALA A 45 -12.81 5.51 -20.58
CA ALA A 45 -11.41 5.89 -20.39
C ALA A 45 -11.08 6.11 -18.91
N PHE A 46 -11.99 6.74 -18.17
CA PHE A 46 -11.87 6.92 -16.72
C PHE A 46 -11.74 5.57 -16.00
N ASN A 47 -12.63 4.60 -16.29
CA ASN A 47 -12.59 3.29 -15.63
C ASN A 47 -11.24 2.59 -15.84
N TYR A 48 -10.74 2.52 -17.08
CA TYR A 48 -9.44 1.88 -17.33
C TYR A 48 -8.28 2.59 -16.61
N VAL A 49 -8.28 3.92 -16.62
CA VAL A 49 -7.24 4.72 -15.94
C VAL A 49 -7.32 4.57 -14.42
N ALA A 50 -8.53 4.61 -13.85
CA ALA A 50 -8.75 4.46 -12.42
C ALA A 50 -8.30 3.08 -11.93
N VAL A 51 -8.68 2.01 -12.65
CA VAL A 51 -8.24 0.63 -12.35
C VAL A 51 -6.73 0.54 -12.42
N PHE A 52 -6.11 1.04 -13.50
CA PHE A 52 -4.67 0.98 -13.65
C PHE A 52 -3.92 1.70 -12.52
N ILE A 53 -4.33 2.93 -12.17
CA ILE A 53 -3.73 3.70 -11.08
C ILE A 53 -3.90 2.98 -9.74
N TRP A 54 -5.10 2.44 -9.50
CA TRP A 54 -5.41 1.69 -8.29
C TRP A 54 -4.48 0.49 -8.12
N PHE A 55 -4.33 -0.35 -9.15
CA PHE A 55 -3.47 -1.53 -9.10
C PHE A 55 -1.99 -1.19 -8.95
N VAL A 56 -1.51 -0.18 -9.67
CA VAL A 56 -0.12 0.27 -9.54
C VAL A 56 0.18 0.75 -8.12
N TRP A 57 -0.73 1.53 -7.53
CA TRP A 57 -0.60 1.98 -6.15
C TRP A 57 -0.69 0.83 -5.14
N GLU A 58 -1.62 -0.10 -5.35
CA GLU A 58 -1.82 -1.24 -4.46
C GLU A 58 -0.58 -2.15 -4.42
N ILE A 59 -0.01 -2.47 -5.59
CA ILE A 59 1.26 -3.21 -5.69
C ILE A 59 2.39 -2.43 -4.99
N TRP A 60 2.47 -1.12 -5.21
CA TRP A 60 3.47 -0.27 -4.58
C TRP A 60 3.37 -0.27 -3.04
N ALA A 61 2.16 -0.14 -2.51
CA ALA A 61 1.89 -0.17 -1.08
C ALA A 61 2.18 -1.55 -0.49
N ALA A 62 1.65 -2.61 -1.09
CA ALA A 62 1.79 -3.98 -0.62
C ALA A 62 3.25 -4.42 -0.58
N VAL A 63 4.00 -4.23 -1.66
CA VAL A 63 5.43 -4.61 -1.74
C VAL A 63 6.25 -3.87 -0.67
N GLY A 64 6.03 -2.57 -0.49
CA GLY A 64 6.75 -1.79 0.52
C GLY A 64 6.43 -2.23 1.95
N ILE A 65 5.15 -2.41 2.27
CA ILE A 65 4.70 -2.84 3.60
C ILE A 65 5.24 -4.25 3.91
N VAL A 66 5.07 -5.21 2.99
CA VAL A 66 5.53 -6.60 3.17
C VAL A 66 7.05 -6.65 3.38
N ARG A 67 7.84 -5.88 2.62
CA ARG A 67 9.29 -5.80 2.82
C ARG A 67 9.65 -5.21 4.20
N CYS A 68 8.96 -4.14 4.62
CA CYS A 68 9.14 -3.56 5.95
C CYS A 68 8.78 -4.57 7.05
N VAL A 69 7.71 -5.35 6.89
CA VAL A 69 7.29 -6.42 7.80
C VAL A 69 8.37 -7.49 7.91
N PHE A 70 8.87 -8.02 6.80
CA PHE A 70 9.91 -9.06 6.82
C PHE A 70 11.19 -8.56 7.49
N ARG A 71 11.60 -7.33 7.21
CA ARG A 71 12.74 -6.70 7.88
C ARG A 71 12.50 -6.56 9.39
N THR A 72 11.30 -6.13 9.77
CA THR A 72 10.89 -5.98 11.18
C THR A 72 10.94 -7.30 11.95
N PHE A 73 10.65 -8.43 11.30
CA PHE A 73 10.80 -9.75 11.93
C PHE A 73 12.26 -10.19 12.04
N ARG A 74 13.12 -9.82 11.08
CA ARG A 74 14.54 -10.20 11.02
C ARG A 74 15.45 -9.40 11.95
N GLU A 75 15.10 -8.16 12.32
CA GLU A 75 15.94 -7.33 13.17
C GLU A 75 15.75 -7.65 14.68
N PRO A 76 16.76 -8.19 15.39
CA PRO A 76 16.63 -8.61 16.79
C PRO A 76 16.71 -7.46 17.80
N ARG A 77 17.24 -6.29 17.40
CA ARG A 77 17.32 -5.08 18.23
C ARG A 77 16.61 -3.93 17.53
N SER A 78 15.80 -3.17 18.26
CA SER A 78 15.11 -2.00 17.73
C SER A 78 15.23 -0.81 18.68
N THR A 79 15.44 0.36 18.09
CA THR A 79 15.45 1.68 18.73
C THR A 79 14.04 2.15 19.14
N PHE A 80 12.98 1.50 18.64
CA PHE A 80 11.58 1.91 18.82
C PHE A 80 10.78 0.82 19.54
N GLY A 81 10.83 0.85 20.87
CA GLY A 81 9.91 0.13 21.75
C GLY A 81 10.10 -1.40 21.85
N PRO A 82 9.25 -2.07 22.65
CA PRO A 82 9.32 -3.51 22.91
C PRO A 82 9.13 -4.33 21.64
N VAL A 83 9.98 -5.35 21.44
CA VAL A 83 9.98 -6.26 20.27
C VAL A 83 8.59 -6.88 20.03
N THR A 84 7.87 -7.20 21.10
CA THR A 84 6.52 -7.81 21.04
C THR A 84 5.50 -6.90 20.36
N ILE A 85 5.45 -5.62 20.72
CA ILE A 85 4.49 -4.65 20.14
C ILE A 85 4.76 -4.46 18.65
N ARG A 86 6.04 -4.33 18.29
CA ARG A 86 6.46 -4.16 16.90
C ARG A 86 6.09 -5.36 16.02
N ARG A 87 6.28 -6.58 16.53
CA ARG A 87 5.89 -7.82 15.84
C ARG A 87 4.38 -7.96 15.72
N GLY A 88 3.62 -7.56 16.75
CA GLY A 88 2.16 -7.48 16.69
C GLY A 88 1.69 -6.52 15.59
N PHE A 89 2.24 -5.31 15.55
CA PHE A 89 1.94 -4.36 14.48
C PHE A 89 2.34 -4.88 13.09
N ALA A 90 3.46 -5.60 12.97
CA ALA A 90 3.89 -6.25 11.74
C ALA A 90 2.91 -7.32 11.26
N ALA A 91 2.40 -8.15 12.17
CA ALA A 91 1.38 -9.14 11.85
C ALA A 91 0.07 -8.48 11.40
N ILE A 92 -0.39 -7.43 12.10
CA ILE A 92 -1.59 -6.68 11.75
C ILE A 92 -1.43 -6.02 10.37
N ALA A 93 -0.31 -5.32 10.13
CA ALA A 93 -0.05 -4.66 8.86
C ALA A 93 0.01 -5.67 7.70
N LEU A 94 0.61 -6.85 7.92
CA LEU A 94 0.63 -7.92 6.93
C LEU A 94 -0.78 -8.44 6.64
N PHE A 95 -1.55 -8.76 7.68
CA PHE A 95 -2.90 -9.28 7.53
C PHE A 95 -3.82 -8.28 6.83
N ALA A 96 -3.76 -7.01 7.24
CA ALA A 96 -4.50 -5.92 6.60
C ALA A 96 -4.11 -5.78 5.11
N THR A 97 -2.82 -5.86 4.79
CA THR A 97 -2.35 -5.79 3.39
C THR A 97 -2.85 -6.97 2.57
N VAL A 98 -2.79 -8.19 3.10
CA VAL A 98 -3.28 -9.39 2.40
C VAL A 98 -4.79 -9.35 2.23
N ALA A 99 -5.54 -9.01 3.28
CA ALA A 99 -6.99 -8.88 3.22
C ALA A 99 -7.43 -7.83 2.19
N PHE A 100 -6.72 -6.71 2.13
CA PHE A 100 -6.97 -5.67 1.13
C PHE A 100 -6.76 -6.19 -0.30
N VAL A 101 -5.60 -6.81 -0.58
CA VAL A 101 -5.28 -7.38 -1.91
C VAL A 101 -6.24 -8.49 -2.34
N VAL A 102 -6.66 -9.35 -1.40
CA VAL A 102 -7.63 -10.40 -1.71
C VAL A 102 -9.02 -9.82 -1.93
N GLY A 103 -9.38 -8.76 -1.22
CA GLY A 103 -10.68 -8.09 -1.36
C GLY A 103 -10.87 -7.35 -2.68
N THR A 104 -9.79 -6.83 -3.28
CA THR A 104 -9.82 -6.05 -4.54
C THR A 104 -9.69 -6.91 -5.79
N LEU A 105 -9.22 -8.16 -5.66
CA LEU A 105 -9.06 -9.11 -6.76
C LEU A 105 -10.37 -9.42 -7.52
N PRO A 106 -11.52 -9.67 -6.86
CA PRO A 106 -12.79 -9.89 -7.53
C PRO A 106 -13.25 -8.70 -8.38
N ASP A 107 -13.03 -7.48 -7.89
CA ASP A 107 -13.42 -6.25 -8.59
C ASP A 107 -12.66 -6.10 -9.91
N LEU A 108 -11.38 -6.49 -9.95
CA LEU A 108 -10.60 -6.53 -11.18
C LEU A 108 -11.14 -7.55 -12.17
N LEU A 109 -11.47 -8.75 -11.70
CA LEU A 109 -11.98 -9.82 -12.56
C LEU A 109 -13.31 -9.42 -13.22
N LEU A 110 -14.17 -8.72 -12.49
CA LEU A 110 -15.43 -8.19 -13.03
C LEU A 110 -15.22 -7.10 -14.08
N LEU A 111 -14.14 -6.32 -13.99
CA LEU A 111 -13.83 -5.23 -14.94
C LEU A 111 -13.15 -5.71 -16.23
N LEU A 112 -12.65 -6.95 -16.25
CA LEU A 112 -12.01 -7.57 -17.41
C LEU A 112 -12.98 -8.47 -18.22
N GLN A 113 -14.22 -8.64 -17.76
CA GLN A 113 -15.31 -9.36 -18.43
C GLN A 113 -16.17 -8.41 -19.25
#